data_AF-A0A2N1P0C4-F1
#
_entry.id   AF-A0A2N1P0C4-F1
#
_cell.length_a   1.000
_cell.length_b   1.000
_cell.length_c   1.000
_cell.angle_alpha   90.00
_cell.angle_beta   90.00
_cell.angle_gamma   90.00
#
_symmetry.space_group_name_H-M   'P 1'
#
loop_
_entity.id
_entity.type
_entity.pdbx_description
1 polymer ?
#
loop_
_entity_poly.entity_id
_entity_poly.type
_entity_poly.pdbx_seq_one_letter_code
_entity_poly.pdbx_strand_id
1 'polypeptide(L)'
;MLTPPEQFGIIEKGVYRSDMLHPSHFSFIKALQLKTALVLSPEVPTRAVLNFLEENNIKLVHLGLSIWKPNLGWRPVSEELIKDGLEMALDVGNHPILVLCTSGIHETGTFVGCLRKLQNWNFSSIVAEYRSYAGNKVRYVNEQFIELFDMDLITLPHNLPSWFIEQQQLLQQEEGKESKNK
;
A
#
# COMPACT_ATOMS: atom_id res chain seq x y z
N MET A 1 20.32 17.39 -6.43
CA MET A 1 18.94 17.40 -6.96
C MET A 1 18.23 16.20 -6.38
N LEU A 2 17.04 16.38 -5.81
CA LEU A 2 16.23 15.25 -5.33
C LEU A 2 15.44 14.73 -6.53
N THR A 3 15.62 13.46 -6.87
CA THR A 3 14.90 12.81 -7.97
C THR A 3 13.97 11.77 -7.38
N PRO A 4 12.65 12.03 -7.33
CA PRO A 4 11.70 11.03 -6.87
C PRO A 4 11.65 9.85 -7.87
N PRO A 5 11.36 8.63 -7.40
CA PRO A 5 10.98 7.51 -8.27
C PRO A 5 9.77 7.85 -9.13
N GLU A 6 9.63 7.20 -10.29
CA GLU A 6 8.57 7.52 -11.26
C GLU A 6 7.17 7.31 -10.67
N GLN A 7 6.98 6.23 -9.92
CA GLN A 7 5.68 5.86 -9.36
C GLN A 7 5.54 6.29 -7.90
N PHE A 8 6.37 7.24 -7.46
CA PHE A 8 6.29 7.79 -6.12
C PHE A 8 4.97 8.53 -5.90
N GLY A 9 4.37 8.32 -4.74
CA GLY A 9 3.18 9.04 -4.32
C GLY A 9 2.97 8.98 -2.82
N ILE A 10 2.21 9.94 -2.30
CA ILE A 10 1.72 9.93 -0.93
C ILE A 10 0.34 9.25 -0.97
N ILE A 11 0.19 8.15 -0.24
CA ILE A 11 -1.11 7.48 -0.09
C ILE A 11 -1.87 8.18 1.03
N GLU A 12 -1.22 8.28 2.18
CA GLU A 12 -1.69 8.95 3.39
C GLU A 12 -0.49 9.54 4.15
N LYS A 13 -0.77 10.34 5.18
CA LYS A 13 0.31 10.84 6.06
C LYS A 13 1.10 9.69 6.66
N GLY A 14 2.38 9.60 6.33
CA GLY A 14 3.29 8.54 6.80
C GLY A 14 3.25 7.26 5.97
N VAL A 15 2.42 7.18 4.92
CA VAL A 15 2.29 6.00 4.04
C VAL A 15 2.53 6.44 2.59
N TYR A 16 3.58 5.91 2.00
CA TYR A 16 4.04 6.26 0.65
C TYR A 16 3.99 5.03 -0.26
N ARG A 17 3.92 5.27 -1.57
CA ARG A 17 4.10 4.27 -2.62
C ARG A 17 5.28 4.61 -3.51
N SER A 18 5.86 3.61 -4.16
CA SER A 18 6.85 3.79 -5.24
C SER A 18 7.03 2.51 -6.05
N ASP A 19 7.63 2.64 -7.23
CA ASP A 19 8.33 1.56 -7.94
C ASP A 19 9.64 1.20 -7.22
N MET A 20 10.30 0.12 -7.66
CA MET A 20 11.54 -0.34 -7.04
C MET A 20 12.62 0.75 -7.07
N LEU A 21 13.34 0.90 -5.96
CA LEU A 21 14.32 1.98 -5.81
C LEU A 21 15.53 1.78 -6.72
N HIS A 22 16.07 2.90 -7.20
CA HIS A 22 17.33 2.97 -7.93
C HIS A 22 18.27 3.96 -7.21
N PRO A 23 19.60 3.82 -7.29
CA PRO A 23 20.54 4.73 -6.63
C PRO A 23 20.32 6.22 -6.90
N SER A 24 19.80 6.58 -8.08
CA SER A 24 19.40 7.96 -8.41
C SER A 24 18.36 8.55 -7.45
N HIS A 25 17.54 7.71 -6.80
CA HIS A 25 16.44 8.12 -5.92
C HIS A 25 16.86 8.21 -4.45
N PHE A 26 18.03 7.71 -4.07
CA PHE A 26 18.43 7.56 -2.66
C PHE A 26 18.43 8.87 -1.88
N SER A 27 18.85 9.95 -2.53
CA SER A 27 18.83 11.29 -1.90
C SER A 27 17.40 11.73 -1.56
N PHE A 28 16.42 11.46 -2.42
CA PHE A 28 15.01 11.74 -2.20
C PHE A 28 14.43 10.84 -1.11
N ILE A 29 14.65 9.52 -1.20
CA ILE A 29 14.13 8.56 -0.22
C ILE A 29 14.69 8.83 1.19
N LYS A 30 15.96 9.22 1.29
CA LYS A 30 16.58 9.59 2.57
C LYS A 30 15.89 10.78 3.23
N ALA A 31 15.40 11.74 2.45
CA ALA A 31 14.69 12.91 2.97
C ALA A 31 13.33 12.56 3.59
N LEU A 32 12.72 11.42 3.21
CA LEU A 32 11.46 10.94 3.80
C LEU A 32 11.64 10.35 5.19
N GLN A 33 12.88 10.08 5.62
CA GLN A 33 13.19 9.50 6.93
C GLN A 33 12.36 8.23 7.23
N LEU A 34 12.27 7.36 6.23
CA LEU A 34 11.49 6.13 6.32
C LEU A 34 11.96 5.28 7.50
N LYS A 35 11.00 4.65 8.17
CA LYS A 35 11.25 3.60 9.16
C LYS A 35 11.19 2.22 8.52
N THR A 36 10.28 2.05 7.55
CA THR A 36 9.96 0.74 6.97
C THR A 36 9.84 0.83 5.45
N ALA A 37 10.40 -0.16 4.76
CA ALA A 37 10.18 -0.40 3.33
C ALA A 37 9.50 -1.76 3.17
N LEU A 38 8.32 -1.77 2.55
CA LEU A 38 7.47 -2.94 2.36
C LEU A 38 7.47 -3.35 0.88
N VAL A 39 8.04 -4.50 0.56
CA VAL A 39 8.10 -5.02 -0.83
C VAL A 39 7.05 -6.09 -1.05
N LEU A 40 6.18 -5.86 -2.02
CA LEU A 40 5.03 -6.70 -2.37
C LEU A 40 5.27 -7.62 -3.56
N SER A 41 6.35 -7.42 -4.34
CA SER A 41 6.68 -8.27 -5.49
C SER A 41 7.76 -9.29 -5.13
N PRO A 42 7.87 -10.43 -5.84
CA PRO A 42 8.82 -11.49 -5.50
C PRO A 42 10.27 -11.12 -5.81
N GLU A 43 10.52 -10.09 -6.62
CA GLU A 43 11.85 -9.68 -7.00
C GLU A 43 12.65 -9.16 -5.80
N VAL A 44 13.89 -9.64 -5.68
CA VAL A 44 14.82 -9.21 -4.64
C VAL A 44 15.39 -7.83 -4.99
N PRO A 45 15.37 -6.85 -4.07
CA PRO A 45 16.04 -5.58 -4.28
C PRO A 45 17.53 -5.75 -4.58
N THR A 46 18.10 -4.84 -5.38
CA THR A 46 19.53 -4.89 -5.69
C THR A 46 20.38 -4.67 -4.44
N ARG A 47 21.65 -5.13 -4.45
CA ARG A 47 22.60 -4.90 -3.35
C ARG A 47 22.74 -3.42 -2.99
N ALA A 48 22.69 -2.52 -3.97
CA ALA A 48 22.74 -1.09 -3.72
C ALA A 48 21.55 -0.60 -2.90
N VAL A 49 20.33 -1.09 -3.21
CA VAL A 49 19.12 -0.77 -2.45
C VAL A 49 19.21 -1.35 -1.04
N LEU A 50 19.61 -2.62 -0.90
CA LEU A 50 19.74 -3.27 0.40
C LEU A 50 20.72 -2.52 1.32
N ASN A 51 21.92 -2.19 0.81
CA ASN A 51 22.90 -1.40 1.55
C ASN A 51 22.36 -0.03 1.94
N PHE A 52 21.66 0.65 1.03
CA PHE A 52 21.05 1.95 1.33
C PHE A 52 20.01 1.86 2.45
N LEU A 53 19.14 0.85 2.43
CA LEU A 53 18.15 0.65 3.50
C LEU A 53 18.84 0.39 4.84
N GLU A 54 19.86 -0.46 4.87
CA GLU A 54 20.65 -0.76 6.06
C GLU A 54 21.37 0.48 6.61
N GLU A 55 22.08 1.23 5.77
CA GLU A 55 22.81 2.46 6.14
C GLU A 55 21.90 3.55 6.73
N ASN A 56 20.62 3.56 6.36
CA ASN A 56 19.64 4.52 6.84
C ASN A 56 18.69 3.94 7.90
N ASN A 57 18.99 2.74 8.43
CA ASN A 57 18.20 2.04 9.46
C ASN A 57 16.72 1.83 9.06
N ILE A 58 16.47 1.60 7.77
CA ILE A 58 15.15 1.33 7.23
C ILE A 58 14.90 -0.17 7.30
N LYS A 59 13.89 -0.60 8.06
CA LYS A 59 13.49 -2.01 8.13
C LYS A 59 12.90 -2.45 6.79
N LEU A 60 13.55 -3.39 6.12
CA LEU A 60 12.98 -4.04 4.94
C LEU A 60 12.07 -5.20 5.37
N VAL A 61 10.83 -5.19 4.87
CA VAL A 61 9.88 -6.32 4.97
C VAL A 61 9.52 -6.76 3.57
N HIS A 62 9.82 -8.02 3.22
CA HIS A 62 9.64 -8.54 1.87
C HIS A 62 8.54 -9.61 1.80
N LEU A 63 7.28 -9.17 1.77
CA LEU A 63 6.12 -10.07 1.72
C LEU A 63 6.03 -10.88 0.42
N GLY A 64 6.50 -10.31 -0.69
CA GLY A 64 6.49 -10.96 -1.99
C GLY A 64 7.29 -12.27 -2.05
N LEU A 65 8.27 -12.47 -1.16
CA LEU A 65 8.97 -13.76 -1.01
C LEU A 65 8.33 -14.67 0.03
N SER A 66 7.84 -14.10 1.14
CA SER A 66 7.32 -14.89 2.27
C SER A 66 5.96 -15.55 1.98
N ILE A 67 5.15 -14.94 1.10
CA ILE A 67 3.75 -15.31 0.87
C ILE A 67 3.52 -15.68 -0.61
N TRP A 68 4.58 -15.96 -1.36
CA TRP A 68 4.46 -16.36 -2.76
C TRP A 68 3.80 -17.74 -2.88
N LYS A 69 2.65 -17.80 -3.56
CA LYS A 69 1.94 -19.04 -3.87
C LYS A 69 1.96 -19.28 -5.39
N PRO A 70 2.38 -20.45 -5.88
CA PRO A 70 2.43 -20.74 -7.31
C PRO A 70 1.06 -20.85 -7.99
N ASN A 71 -0.04 -20.93 -7.22
CA ASN A 71 -1.40 -21.13 -7.74
C ASN A 71 -2.37 -20.07 -7.19
N LEU A 72 -2.39 -18.88 -7.79
CA LEU A 72 -3.32 -17.79 -7.43
C LEU A 72 -4.64 -17.82 -8.24
N GLY A 73 -4.81 -18.80 -9.13
CA GLY A 73 -5.96 -18.88 -10.02
C GLY A 73 -6.03 -17.64 -10.92
N TRP A 74 -7.13 -16.90 -10.84
CA TRP A 74 -7.30 -15.64 -11.56
C TRP A 74 -6.65 -14.45 -10.83
N ARG A 75 -6.27 -14.56 -9.55
CA ARG A 75 -5.87 -13.42 -8.73
C ARG A 75 -4.45 -12.95 -9.08
N PRO A 76 -4.18 -11.64 -9.15
CA PRO A 76 -2.84 -11.12 -9.44
C PRO A 76 -1.89 -11.23 -8.23
N VAL A 77 -2.44 -11.30 -7.01
CA VAL A 77 -1.74 -11.40 -5.73
C VAL A 77 -2.54 -12.31 -4.79
N SER A 78 -1.90 -12.81 -3.73
CA SER A 78 -2.61 -13.53 -2.66
C SER A 78 -3.36 -12.56 -1.74
N GLU A 79 -4.46 -13.04 -1.15
CA GLU A 79 -5.22 -12.27 -0.16
C GLU A 79 -4.40 -12.05 1.11
N GLU A 80 -3.59 -13.04 1.49
CA GLU A 80 -2.71 -12.95 2.65
C GLU A 80 -1.63 -11.87 2.49
N LEU A 81 -1.08 -11.70 1.28
CA LEU A 81 -0.09 -10.65 1.00
C LEU A 81 -0.69 -9.25 1.15
N ILE A 82 -1.91 -9.05 0.66
CA ILE A 82 -2.62 -7.77 0.79
C ILE A 82 -3.03 -7.54 2.24
N LYS A 83 -3.58 -8.56 2.91
CA LYS A 83 -3.93 -8.51 4.34
C LYS A 83 -2.74 -8.07 5.19
N ASP A 84 -1.63 -8.81 5.15
CA ASP A 84 -0.47 -8.54 6.00
C ASP A 84 0.17 -7.19 5.66
N GLY A 85 0.16 -6.81 4.38
CA GLY A 85 0.58 -5.48 3.95
C GLY A 85 -0.26 -4.37 4.57
N LEU A 86 -1.58 -4.53 4.57
CA LEU A 86 -2.51 -3.52 5.09
C LEU A 86 -2.39 -3.38 6.61
N GLU A 87 -2.29 -4.50 7.32
CA GLU A 87 -2.08 -4.50 8.78
C GLU A 87 -0.79 -3.78 9.16
N MET A 88 0.31 -3.97 8.41
CA MET A 88 1.55 -3.22 8.64
C MET A 88 1.43 -1.73 8.32
N ALA A 89 0.74 -1.38 7.22
CA ALA A 89 0.56 0.02 6.84
C ALA A 89 -0.41 0.76 7.77
N LEU A 90 -1.33 0.06 8.43
CA LEU A 90 -2.24 0.60 9.45
C LEU A 90 -1.61 0.65 10.84
N ASP A 91 -0.42 0.12 11.06
CA ASP A 91 0.30 0.28 12.32
C ASP A 91 1.26 1.47 12.24
N VAL A 92 0.99 2.52 13.02
CA VAL A 92 1.86 3.71 13.11
C VAL A 92 3.26 3.36 13.62
N GLY A 93 3.42 2.21 14.29
CA GLY A 93 4.71 1.65 14.65
C GLY A 93 5.63 1.42 13.45
N ASN A 94 5.10 1.29 12.24
CA ASN A 94 5.89 1.13 11.02
C ASN A 94 6.11 2.45 10.26
N HIS A 95 5.52 3.56 10.68
CA HIS A 95 5.56 4.83 9.95
C HIS A 95 6.88 5.61 10.22
N PRO A 96 7.40 6.35 9.22
CA PRO A 96 6.93 6.42 7.84
C PRO A 96 7.26 5.16 7.03
N ILE A 97 6.27 4.63 6.31
CA ILE A 97 6.37 3.38 5.53
C ILE A 97 6.29 3.65 4.04
N LEU A 98 7.16 3.00 3.26
CA LEU A 98 7.14 3.02 1.80
C LEU A 98 6.74 1.65 1.26
N VAL A 99 5.65 1.59 0.49
CA VAL A 99 5.14 0.38 -0.14
C VAL A 99 5.61 0.29 -1.58
N LEU A 100 6.22 -0.84 -1.92
CA LEU A 100 6.98 -1.05 -3.15
C LEU A 100 6.53 -2.31 -3.87
N CYS A 101 6.52 -2.26 -5.19
CA CYS A 101 6.60 -3.45 -6.04
C CYS A 101 7.50 -3.11 -7.23
N THR A 102 7.88 -4.08 -8.05
CA THR A 102 8.81 -3.89 -9.17
C THR A 102 8.48 -2.68 -10.03
N SER A 103 7.21 -2.53 -10.42
CA SER A 103 6.74 -1.41 -11.25
C SER A 103 6.03 -0.32 -10.47
N GLY A 104 5.75 -0.50 -9.18
CA GLY A 104 4.88 0.41 -8.41
C GLY A 104 3.43 0.48 -8.90
N ILE A 105 3.00 -0.39 -9.82
CA ILE A 105 1.68 -0.33 -10.47
C ILE A 105 0.73 -1.43 -10.00
N HIS A 106 1.10 -2.71 -10.13
CA HIS A 106 0.12 -3.79 -10.02
C HIS A 106 -0.12 -4.20 -8.57
N GLU A 107 0.89 -4.77 -7.89
CA GLU A 107 0.77 -5.22 -6.50
C GLU A 107 0.55 -4.02 -5.58
N THR A 108 1.34 -2.96 -5.75
CA THR A 108 1.16 -1.71 -5.01
C THR A 108 -0.18 -1.05 -5.30
N GLY A 109 -0.64 -1.05 -6.56
CA GLY A 109 -1.94 -0.47 -6.90
C GLY A 109 -3.12 -1.27 -6.33
N THR A 110 -3.03 -2.60 -6.35
CA THR A 110 -4.02 -3.47 -5.68
C THR A 110 -4.03 -3.24 -4.17
N PHE A 111 -2.85 -3.17 -3.55
CA PHE A 111 -2.72 -2.81 -2.14
C PHE A 111 -3.37 -1.47 -1.80
N VAL A 112 -3.06 -0.41 -2.57
CA VAL A 112 -3.65 0.92 -2.36
C VAL A 112 -5.16 0.86 -2.56
N GLY A 113 -5.64 0.15 -3.59
CA GLY A 113 -7.08 0.00 -3.83
C GLY A 113 -7.81 -0.69 -2.68
N CYS A 114 -7.24 -1.75 -2.11
CA CYS A 114 -7.79 -2.41 -0.94
C CYS A 114 -7.73 -1.52 0.32
N LEU A 115 -6.71 -0.67 0.46
CA LEU A 115 -6.68 0.35 1.52
C LEU A 115 -7.81 1.36 1.33
N ARG A 116 -8.02 1.89 0.13
CA ARG A 116 -9.14 2.81 -0.16
C ARG A 116 -10.50 2.17 0.11
N LYS A 117 -10.62 0.86 -0.14
CA LYS A 117 -11.81 0.08 0.23
C LYS A 117 -12.01 0.00 1.74
N LEU A 118 -10.96 -0.21 2.54
CA LEU A 118 -11.04 -0.09 4.03
C LEU A 118 -11.45 1.32 4.47
N GLN A 119 -11.03 2.32 3.73
CA GLN A 119 -11.41 3.71 3.92
C GLN A 119 -12.82 4.02 3.37
N ASN A 120 -13.63 3.02 3.02
CA ASN A 120 -15.00 3.19 2.53
C ASN A 120 -15.12 4.13 1.31
N TRP A 121 -14.08 4.21 0.46
CA TRP A 121 -14.18 4.93 -0.81
C TRP A 121 -15.15 4.20 -1.74
N ASN A 122 -15.89 4.97 -2.55
CA ASN A 122 -16.69 4.37 -3.62
C ASN A 122 -15.77 3.72 -4.66
N PHE A 123 -16.19 2.58 -5.20
CA PHE A 123 -15.35 1.76 -6.08
C PHE A 123 -14.87 2.51 -7.33
N SER A 124 -15.70 3.40 -7.91
CA SER A 124 -15.32 4.21 -9.07
C SER A 124 -14.12 5.12 -8.77
N SER A 125 -14.04 5.70 -7.58
CA SER A 125 -12.92 6.54 -7.15
C SER A 125 -11.65 5.72 -6.91
N ILE A 126 -11.81 4.50 -6.37
CA ILE A 126 -10.69 3.56 -6.19
C ILE A 126 -10.08 3.18 -7.54
N VAL A 127 -10.93 2.82 -8.51
CA VAL A 127 -10.48 2.46 -9.86
C VAL A 127 -9.85 3.67 -10.57
N ALA A 128 -10.39 4.88 -10.37
CA ALA A 128 -9.80 6.09 -10.93
C ALA A 128 -8.37 6.35 -10.41
N GLU A 129 -8.13 6.20 -9.10
CA GLU A 129 -6.78 6.31 -8.51
C GLU A 129 -5.87 5.19 -9.03
N TYR A 130 -6.33 3.94 -9.09
CA TYR A 130 -5.53 2.85 -9.65
C TYR A 130 -5.10 3.14 -11.10
N ARG A 131 -6.04 3.55 -11.95
CA ARG A 131 -5.79 3.83 -13.36
C ARG A 131 -4.88 5.04 -13.57
N SER A 132 -4.91 6.05 -12.69
CA SER A 132 -4.01 7.20 -12.80
C SER A 132 -2.55 6.81 -12.64
N TYR A 133 -2.24 5.82 -11.79
CA TYR A 133 -0.88 5.28 -11.66
C TYR A 133 -0.55 4.23 -12.72
N ALA A 134 -1.52 3.44 -13.18
CA ALA A 134 -1.27 2.36 -14.14
C ALA A 134 -1.12 2.87 -15.59
N GLY A 135 -1.78 3.98 -15.95
CA GLY A 135 -1.76 4.52 -17.31
C GLY A 135 -2.16 3.47 -18.35
N ASN A 136 -1.31 3.23 -19.35
CA ASN A 136 -1.57 2.22 -20.39
C ASN A 136 -1.31 0.77 -19.93
N LYS A 137 -0.86 0.56 -18.69
CA LYS A 137 -0.56 -0.76 -18.11
C LYS A 137 -1.70 -1.28 -17.23
N VAL A 138 -2.90 -0.71 -17.33
CA VAL A 138 -4.07 -1.17 -16.56
C VAL A 138 -4.35 -2.65 -16.82
N ARG A 139 -4.71 -3.36 -15.74
CA ARG A 139 -5.17 -4.75 -15.79
C ARG A 139 -6.49 -4.87 -15.05
N TYR A 140 -7.51 -5.37 -15.75
CA TYR A 140 -8.85 -5.58 -15.20
C TYR A 140 -8.84 -6.53 -14.00
N VAL A 141 -7.96 -7.52 -14.01
CA VAL A 141 -7.82 -8.50 -12.93
C VAL A 141 -7.45 -7.87 -11.58
N ASN A 142 -6.74 -6.74 -11.59
CA ASN A 142 -6.43 -5.98 -10.37
C ASN A 142 -7.66 -5.23 -9.87
N GLU A 143 -8.46 -4.63 -10.76
CA GLU A 143 -9.72 -3.98 -10.41
C GLU A 143 -10.72 -4.97 -9.81
N GLN A 144 -10.87 -6.13 -10.47
CA GLN A 144 -11.70 -7.24 -9.98
C GLN A 144 -11.21 -7.76 -8.62
N PHE A 145 -9.90 -7.86 -8.40
CA PHE A 145 -9.37 -8.24 -7.09
C PHE A 145 -9.76 -7.23 -6.02
N ILE A 146 -9.58 -5.93 -6.27
CA ILE A 146 -9.96 -4.87 -5.31
C ILE A 146 -11.46 -4.97 -4.97
N GLU A 147 -12.31 -5.15 -5.97
CA GLU A 147 -13.75 -5.28 -5.80
C GLU A 147 -14.13 -6.48 -4.93
N LEU A 148 -13.48 -7.63 -5.15
CA LEU A 148 -13.82 -8.89 -4.49
C LEU A 148 -13.03 -9.17 -3.20
N PHE A 149 -12.01 -8.37 -2.88
CA PHE A 149 -11.20 -8.56 -1.68
C PHE A 149 -12.06 -8.53 -0.42
N ASP A 150 -11.98 -9.57 0.39
CA ASP A 150 -12.72 -9.70 1.65
C ASP A 150 -12.06 -8.87 2.76
N MET A 151 -12.77 -7.85 3.24
CA MET A 151 -12.26 -6.92 4.25
C MET A 151 -12.23 -7.54 5.64
N ASP A 152 -13.03 -8.58 5.89
CA ASP A 152 -13.13 -9.24 7.20
C ASP A 152 -11.86 -10.04 7.54
N LEU A 153 -10.99 -10.24 6.55
CA LEU A 153 -9.66 -10.84 6.73
C LEU A 153 -8.70 -9.94 7.52
N ILE A 154 -8.95 -8.63 7.56
CA ILE A 154 -8.04 -7.64 8.16
C ILE A 154 -8.22 -7.61 9.68
N THR A 155 -7.15 -7.89 10.41
CA THR A 155 -7.10 -7.66 11.86
C THR A 155 -6.47 -6.31 12.14
N LEU A 156 -7.27 -5.33 12.55
CA LEU A 156 -6.78 -3.98 12.82
C LEU A 156 -5.71 -3.99 13.93
N PRO A 157 -4.53 -3.36 13.72
CA PRO A 157 -3.50 -3.25 14.74
C PRO A 157 -3.97 -2.35 15.88
N HIS A 158 -3.32 -2.47 17.05
CA HIS A 158 -3.67 -1.65 18.22
C HIS A 158 -3.41 -0.16 18.03
N ASN A 159 -2.35 0.21 17.30
CA ASN A 159 -1.93 1.60 17.11
C ASN A 159 -2.26 2.08 15.70
N LEU A 160 -3.53 2.43 15.47
CA LEU A 160 -4.03 2.93 14.19
C LEU A 160 -3.60 4.39 13.94
N PRO A 161 -3.43 4.79 12.66
CA PRO A 161 -3.15 6.17 12.30
C PRO A 161 -4.36 7.08 12.50
N SER A 162 -4.10 8.35 12.83
CA SER A 162 -5.15 9.33 13.11
C SER A 162 -6.11 9.50 11.94
N TRP A 163 -5.61 9.55 10.70
CA TRP A 163 -6.43 9.66 9.49
C TRP A 163 -7.43 8.51 9.34
N PHE A 164 -7.10 7.30 9.82
CA PHE A 164 -8.01 6.16 9.78
C PHE A 164 -9.05 6.26 10.89
N ILE A 165 -8.62 6.59 12.11
CA ILE A 165 -9.51 6.74 13.27
C ILE A 165 -10.54 7.85 13.03
N GLU A 166 -10.09 9.01 12.57
CA GLU A 166 -10.92 10.18 12.26
C GLU A 166 -11.98 9.81 11.20
N GLN A 167 -11.58 9.07 10.17
CA GLN A 167 -12.50 8.60 9.15
C GLN A 167 -13.57 7.65 9.69
N GLN A 168 -13.19 6.67 10.50
CA GLN A 168 -14.15 5.73 11.11
C GLN A 168 -15.15 6.48 12.01
N GLN A 169 -14.70 7.49 12.74
CA GLN A 169 -15.57 8.33 13.56
C GLN A 169 -16.57 9.13 12.71
N LEU A 170 -16.15 9.66 11.56
CA LEU A 170 -17.04 10.38 10.64
C LEU A 170 -18.14 9.47 10.09
N LEU A 171 -17.79 8.25 9.67
CA LEU A 171 -18.75 7.27 9.16
C LEU A 171 -19.81 6.90 10.22
N GLN A 172 -19.39 6.63 11.45
CA GLN A 172 -20.32 6.33 12.55
C GLN A 172 -21.28 7.50 12.86
N GLN A 173 -20.82 8.73 12.71
CA GLN A 173 -21.67 9.92 12.90
C GLN A 173 -22.72 10.06 11.80
N GLU A 174 -22.40 9.67 10.57
CA GLU A 174 -23.33 9.70 9.44
C GLU A 174 -24.43 8.64 9.60
N GLU A 175 -24.06 7.39 9.91
CA GLU A 175 -25.01 6.29 10.17
C GLU A 175 -25.95 6.60 11.34
N GLY A 176 -25.41 7.22 12.40
CA GLY A 176 -26.18 7.67 13.55
C GLY A 176 -27.15 8.82 13.26
N LYS A 177 -26.90 9.63 12.22
CA LYS A 177 -27.84 10.67 11.76
C LYS A 177 -28.95 10.08 10.90
N GLU A 178 -28.63 9.13 10.03
CA GLU A 178 -29.62 8.45 9.19
C GLU A 178 -30.62 7.63 10.01
N SER A 179 -30.15 6.99 11.08
CA SER A 179 -30.99 6.20 11.99
C SER A 179 -31.90 7.07 12.87
N LYS A 180 -31.61 8.36 13.04
CA LYS A 180 -32.47 9.33 13.76
C LYS A 180 -33.49 10.02 12.85
N ASN A 181 -33.30 9.95 11.54
CA ASN A 181 -34.17 10.55 10.53
C ASN A 181 -35.11 9.53 9.86
N LYS A 182 -35.08 8.26 10.28
CA LYS A 182 -36.06 7.22 9.95
C LYS A 182 -36.98 7.00 11.15
#